data_AF-A0A1H7WTH7-F1
#
_entry.id   AF-A0A1H7WTH7-F1
#
_cell.length_a   1.000
_cell.length_b   1.000
_cell.length_c   1.000
_cell.angle_alpha   90.00
_cell.angle_beta   90.00
_cell.angle_gamma   90.00
#
_symmetry.space_group_name_H-M   'P 1'
#
loop_
_entity.id
_entity.type
_entity.pdbx_description
1 polymer ?
#
loop_
_entity_poly.entity_id
_entity_poly.type
_entity_poly.pdbx_seq_one_letter_code
_entity_poly.pdbx_strand_id
1 'polypeptide(L)'
;IGCLFSDFVLARAIKWRQALPVSAQRLTKKALRDLASDEKKAELAVQVRILESIEETIRLARDLAPRAEALRAVAPKLRAKRSGAAVDVFLTEDAVAPASMLSPCIRGTSIPMTDRAARRFCDRLVELGVAHELTGRPTFRLYGIAP
;
A
#
# COMPACT_ATOMS: atom_id res chain seq x y z
N ILE A 1 -5.52 19.89 3.93
CA ILE A 1 -4.26 20.66 4.14
C ILE A 1 -3.64 20.34 5.50
N GLY A 2 -4.38 20.41 6.62
CA GLY A 2 -3.85 20.13 7.97
C GLY A 2 -3.16 18.76 8.15
N CYS A 3 -3.79 17.65 7.73
CA CYS A 3 -3.20 16.31 7.85
C CYS A 3 -1.86 16.18 7.09
N LEU A 4 -1.78 16.75 5.88
CA LEU A 4 -0.57 16.72 5.06
C LEU A 4 0.61 17.39 5.78
N PHE A 5 0.39 18.55 6.41
CA PHE A 5 1.45 19.22 7.18
C PHE A 5 1.90 18.41 8.39
N SER A 6 0.98 17.77 9.11
CA SER A 6 1.32 16.88 10.23
C SER A 6 2.22 15.74 9.77
N ASP A 7 1.89 15.12 8.64
CA ASP A 7 2.66 14.01 8.09
C ASP A 7 4.05 14.45 7.61
N PHE A 8 4.18 15.66 7.06
CA PHE A 8 5.47 16.25 6.73
C PHE A 8 6.34 16.54 7.96
N VAL A 9 5.75 17.11 9.02
CA VAL A 9 6.46 17.36 10.28
C VAL A 9 6.93 16.04 10.89
N LEU A 10 6.06 15.04 10.92
CA LEU A 10 6.40 13.70 11.38
C LEU A 10 7.55 13.11 10.57
N ALA A 11 7.45 13.09 9.25
CA ALA A 11 8.48 12.56 8.36
C ALA A 11 9.83 13.25 8.57
N ARG A 12 9.83 14.59 8.77
CA ARG A 12 11.05 15.34 9.10
C ARG A 12 11.61 14.96 10.47
N ALA A 13 10.76 14.82 11.48
CA ALA A 13 11.19 14.48 12.85
C ALA A 13 11.85 13.11 12.93
N ILE A 14 11.32 12.12 12.19
CA ILE A 14 11.85 10.74 12.17
C ILE A 14 12.77 10.46 10.96
N LYS A 15 13.15 11.49 10.21
CA LYS A 15 14.06 11.44 9.06
C LYS A 15 13.61 10.47 7.95
N TRP A 16 12.31 10.33 7.72
CA TRP A 16 11.80 9.59 6.58
C TRP A 16 12.09 10.34 5.28
N ARG A 17 12.47 9.58 4.24
CA ARG A 17 12.77 10.11 2.90
C ARG A 17 11.53 10.71 2.22
N GLN A 18 10.34 10.18 2.54
CA GLN A 18 9.07 10.59 1.96
C GLN A 18 8.01 10.69 3.06
N ALA A 19 7.15 11.71 2.97
CA ALA A 19 5.99 11.82 3.84
C ALA A 19 4.94 10.77 3.42
N LEU A 20 4.46 9.99 4.39
CA LEU A 20 3.36 9.04 4.22
C LEU A 20 2.10 9.62 4.85
N PRO A 21 0.91 9.46 4.23
CA PRO A 21 -0.34 10.08 4.69
C PRO A 21 -0.93 9.37 5.92
N VAL A 22 -0.16 9.25 7.01
CA VAL A 22 -0.54 8.45 8.19
C VAL A 22 -1.67 9.10 8.98
N SER A 23 -1.61 10.42 9.18
CA SER A 23 -2.63 11.15 9.95
C SER A 23 -3.96 11.27 9.21
N ALA A 24 -3.93 11.28 7.88
CA ALA A 24 -5.11 11.37 7.03
C ALA A 24 -6.06 10.17 7.18
N GLN A 25 -5.55 9.01 7.63
CA GLN A 25 -6.36 7.80 7.82
C GLN A 25 -7.37 7.93 8.98
N ARG A 26 -7.04 8.70 10.03
CA ARG A 26 -7.89 8.83 11.24
C ARG A 26 -8.50 10.22 11.44
N LEU A 27 -7.92 11.26 10.83
CA LEU A 27 -8.45 12.62 10.87
C LEU A 27 -9.47 12.84 9.75
N THR A 28 -10.64 12.21 9.88
CA THR A 28 -11.74 12.38 8.91
C THR A 28 -12.29 13.81 8.91
N LYS A 29 -12.93 14.21 7.81
CA LYS A 29 -13.62 15.51 7.71
C LYS A 29 -14.62 15.73 8.84
N LYS A 30 -15.32 14.68 9.27
CA LYS A 30 -16.25 14.75 10.40
C LYS A 30 -15.50 15.04 11.70
N ALA A 31 -14.45 14.27 12.00
CA ALA A 31 -13.62 14.49 13.18
C ALA A 31 -13.08 15.93 13.23
N LEU A 32 -12.58 16.45 12.10
CA LEU A 32 -12.09 17.83 12.02
C LEU A 32 -13.17 18.89 12.28
N ARG A 33 -14.43 18.65 11.87
CA ARG A 33 -15.55 19.57 12.17
C ARG A 33 -15.99 19.50 13.62
N ASP A 34 -16.04 18.28 14.18
CA ASP A 34 -16.40 18.07 15.58
C ASP A 34 -15.35 18.74 16.49
N LEU A 35 -14.08 18.69 16.10
CA LEU A 35 -12.97 19.40 16.75
C LEU A 35 -13.10 20.93 16.68
N ALA A 36 -13.57 21.48 15.56
CA ALA A 36 -13.75 22.93 15.40
C ALA A 36 -14.93 23.50 16.20
N SER A 37 -15.80 22.64 16.74
CA SER A 37 -17.02 23.05 17.46
C SER A 37 -16.82 23.21 18.97
N ASP A 38 -15.75 22.64 19.54
CA ASP A 38 -15.43 22.70 20.98
C ASP A 38 -13.90 22.85 21.18
N GLU A 39 -13.42 24.09 21.14
CA GLU A 39 -11.98 24.43 21.19
C GLU A 39 -11.25 23.82 22.40
N LYS A 40 -11.91 23.77 23.57
CA LYS A 40 -11.30 23.23 24.80
C LYS A 40 -11.08 21.72 24.76
N LYS A 41 -11.87 20.99 23.97
CA LYS A 41 -11.71 19.53 23.79
C LYS A 41 -10.95 19.17 22.53
N ALA A 42 -10.71 20.14 21.64
CA ALA A 42 -10.09 19.93 20.35
C ALA A 42 -8.68 19.34 20.48
N GLU A 43 -7.85 19.86 21.38
CA GLU A 43 -6.47 19.41 21.54
C GLU A 43 -6.38 17.94 21.95
N LEU A 44 -7.08 17.54 23.01
CA LEU A 44 -7.10 16.16 23.50
C LEU A 44 -7.65 15.20 22.42
N ALA A 45 -8.71 15.60 21.73
CA ALA A 45 -9.29 14.77 20.68
C ALA A 45 -8.37 14.62 19.45
N VAL A 46 -7.59 15.65 19.09
CA VAL A 46 -6.52 15.53 18.08
C VAL A 46 -5.43 14.57 18.55
N GLN A 47 -4.96 14.70 19.79
CA GLN A 47 -3.94 13.82 20.36
C GLN A 47 -4.38 12.34 20.34
N VAL A 48 -5.63 12.05 20.74
CA VAL A 48 -6.21 10.70 20.67
C VAL A 48 -6.24 10.17 19.24
N ARG A 49 -6.68 10.97 18.26
CA ARG A 49 -6.73 10.53 16.85
C ARG A 49 -5.35 10.31 16.25
N ILE A 50 -4.37 11.10 16.65
CA ILE A 50 -2.96 10.89 16.26
C ILE A 50 -2.46 9.57 16.86
N LEU A 51 -2.74 9.29 18.14
CA LEU A 51 -2.34 8.05 18.78
C LEU A 51 -2.95 6.83 18.07
N GLU A 52 -4.25 6.86 17.76
CA GLU A 52 -4.91 5.79 17.00
C GLU A 52 -4.29 5.59 15.60
N SER A 53 -3.92 6.68 14.92
CA SER A 53 -3.24 6.64 13.61
C SER A 53 -1.86 6.00 13.72
N ILE A 54 -1.10 6.33 14.77
CA ILE A 54 0.21 5.74 15.03
C ILE A 54 0.07 4.24 15.30
N GLU A 55 -0.86 3.82 16.16
CA GLU A 55 -1.07 2.41 16.49
C GLU A 55 -1.43 1.58 15.25
N GLU A 56 -2.34 2.07 14.41
CA GLU A 56 -2.70 1.39 13.17
C GLU A 56 -1.54 1.35 12.18
N THR A 57 -0.81 2.46 12.02
CA THR A 57 0.37 2.51 11.14
C THR A 57 1.42 1.49 11.58
N ILE A 58 1.66 1.34 12.89
CA ILE A 58 2.58 0.34 13.44
C ILE A 58 2.09 -1.08 13.13
N ARG A 59 0.78 -1.36 13.28
CA ARG A 59 0.21 -2.67 12.95
C ARG A 59 0.36 -2.99 11.46
N LEU A 60 -0.01 -2.04 10.59
CA LEU A 60 0.14 -2.17 9.14
C LEU A 60 1.60 -2.40 8.75
N ALA A 61 2.54 -1.63 9.30
CA ALA A 61 3.96 -1.80 9.02
C ALA A 61 4.48 -3.18 9.48
N ARG A 62 4.03 -3.67 10.64
CA ARG A 62 4.38 -5.00 11.15
C ARG A 62 3.89 -6.13 10.26
N ASP A 63 2.72 -5.95 9.64
CA ASP A 63 2.15 -6.96 8.75
C ASP A 63 2.74 -6.87 7.33
N LEU A 64 2.96 -5.66 6.81
CA LEU A 64 3.44 -5.45 5.45
C LEU A 64 4.93 -5.72 5.28
N ALA A 65 5.77 -5.39 6.28
CA ALA A 65 7.22 -5.56 6.14
C ALA A 65 7.62 -7.03 5.91
N PRO A 66 7.17 -8.03 6.71
CA PRO A 66 7.47 -9.44 6.44
C PRO A 66 6.91 -9.93 5.11
N ARG A 67 5.74 -9.43 4.67
CA ARG A 67 5.12 -9.82 3.39
C ARG A 67 5.89 -9.27 2.20
N ALA A 68 6.38 -8.03 2.29
CA ALA A 68 7.26 -7.44 1.30
C ALA A 68 8.57 -8.24 1.19
N GLU A 69 9.17 -8.64 2.32
CA GLU A 69 10.35 -9.51 2.33
C GLU A 69 10.06 -10.89 1.73
N ALA A 70 8.92 -11.51 2.06
CA ALA A 70 8.51 -12.78 1.47
C ALA A 70 8.33 -12.67 -0.06
N LEU A 71 7.72 -11.58 -0.54
CA LEU A 71 7.57 -11.30 -1.96
C LEU A 71 8.94 -11.14 -2.65
N ARG A 72 9.87 -10.40 -2.05
CA ARG A 72 11.25 -10.26 -2.56
C ARG A 72 11.97 -11.61 -2.61
N ALA A 73 11.81 -12.44 -1.57
CA ALA A 73 12.45 -13.74 -1.47
C ALA A 73 11.95 -14.75 -2.52
N VAL A 74 10.72 -14.62 -3.02
CA VAL A 74 10.22 -15.47 -4.10
C VAL A 74 10.56 -14.95 -5.50
N ALA A 75 11.03 -13.71 -5.65
CA ALA A 75 11.36 -13.13 -6.95
C ALA A 75 12.29 -14.02 -7.82
N PRO A 76 13.34 -14.68 -7.28
CA PRO A 76 14.18 -15.60 -8.04
C PRO A 76 13.46 -16.87 -8.53
N LYS A 77 12.36 -17.27 -7.88
CA LYS A 77 11.55 -18.45 -8.25
C LYS A 77 10.61 -18.17 -9.41
N LEU A 78 10.44 -16.90 -9.79
CA LEU A 78 9.56 -16.48 -10.87
C LEU A 78 10.31 -16.64 -12.19
N ARG A 79 9.96 -17.68 -12.96
CA ARG A 79 10.60 -18.08 -14.23
C ARG A 79 10.71 -16.98 -15.31
N ALA A 80 10.02 -15.86 -15.17
CA ALA A 80 10.10 -14.76 -16.12
C ALA A 80 11.38 -13.97 -15.89
N LYS A 81 12.26 -13.89 -16.92
CA LYS A 81 13.55 -13.17 -16.94
C LYS A 81 13.48 -11.68 -16.50
N ARG A 82 12.28 -11.16 -16.24
CA ARG A 82 11.98 -9.76 -15.92
C ARG A 82 10.90 -9.61 -14.82
N SER A 83 10.69 -10.66 -14.01
CA SER A 83 9.73 -10.68 -12.90
C SER A 83 9.99 -9.60 -11.84
N GLY A 84 11.25 -9.17 -11.67
CA GLY A 84 11.62 -8.13 -10.71
C GLY A 84 10.82 -6.84 -10.87
N ALA A 85 10.66 -6.34 -12.10
CA ALA A 85 9.88 -5.12 -12.34
C ALA A 85 8.39 -5.28 -11.97
N ALA A 86 7.81 -6.47 -12.18
CA ALA A 86 6.44 -6.75 -11.78
C ALA A 86 6.32 -6.89 -10.24
N VAL A 87 7.33 -7.45 -9.59
CA VAL A 87 7.44 -7.46 -8.11
C VAL A 87 7.51 -6.05 -7.56
N ASP A 88 8.28 -5.15 -8.19
CA ASP A 88 8.38 -3.76 -7.77
C ASP A 88 7.02 -3.04 -7.81
N VAL A 89 6.18 -3.31 -8.82
CA VAL A 89 4.80 -2.78 -8.87
C VAL A 89 3.99 -3.22 -7.64
N PHE A 90 4.09 -4.48 -7.21
CA PHE A 90 3.42 -4.98 -6.00
C PHE A 90 3.97 -4.38 -4.70
N LEU A 91 5.21 -3.88 -4.71
CA LEU A 91 5.83 -3.23 -3.55
C LEU A 91 5.50 -1.73 -3.46
N THR A 92 4.93 -1.15 -4.53
CA THR A 92 4.60 0.27 -4.60
C THR A 92 3.10 0.57 -4.67
N GLU A 93 2.29 -0.43 -5.00
CA GLU A 93 0.84 -0.28 -5.17
C GLU A 93 0.09 -1.19 -4.18
N ASP A 94 -0.94 -0.66 -3.52
CA ASP A 94 -1.76 -1.43 -2.58
C ASP A 94 -2.54 -2.56 -3.29
N ALA A 95 -2.95 -2.30 -4.53
CA ALA A 95 -3.69 -3.22 -5.36
C ALA A 95 -3.23 -3.15 -6.83
N VAL A 96 -2.83 -4.30 -7.36
CA VAL A 96 -2.32 -4.47 -8.72
C VAL A 96 -3.37 -5.07 -9.63
N ALA A 97 -3.70 -4.34 -10.69
CA ALA A 97 -4.55 -4.80 -11.78
C ALA A 97 -3.69 -5.33 -12.95
N PRO A 98 -3.74 -6.63 -13.30
CA PRO A 98 -2.85 -7.20 -14.32
C PRO A 98 -2.95 -6.48 -15.68
N ALA A 99 -4.17 -6.17 -16.11
CA ALA A 99 -4.45 -5.63 -17.44
C ALA A 99 -4.01 -4.16 -17.62
N SER A 100 -3.90 -3.38 -16.55
CA SER A 100 -3.59 -1.93 -16.62
C SER A 100 -2.26 -1.55 -15.95
N MET A 101 -1.66 -2.47 -15.19
CA MET A 101 -0.39 -2.23 -14.49
C MET A 101 0.74 -3.12 -14.97
N LEU A 102 0.45 -4.31 -15.50
CA LEU A 102 1.47 -5.25 -15.95
C LEU A 102 1.45 -5.47 -17.47
N SER A 103 0.32 -5.21 -18.14
CA SER A 103 0.14 -5.38 -19.58
C SER A 103 -0.24 -4.07 -20.27
N PRO A 104 0.15 -3.84 -21.55
CA PRO A 104 1.04 -4.67 -22.38
C PRO A 104 2.52 -4.54 -22.01
N CYS A 105 2.86 -3.56 -21.18
CA CYS A 105 4.16 -3.37 -20.57
C CYS A 105 3.98 -3.17 -19.06
N ILE A 106 4.97 -3.59 -18.29
CA ILE A 106 4.98 -3.37 -16.83
C ILE A 106 5.08 -1.87 -16.58
N ARG A 107 4.16 -1.33 -15.78
CA ARG A 107 4.05 0.09 -15.41
C ARG A 107 5.41 0.64 -14.97
N GLY A 108 5.76 1.81 -15.49
CA GLY A 108 7.04 2.46 -15.20
C GLY A 108 8.23 1.88 -15.98
N THR A 109 8.02 0.94 -16.90
CA THR A 109 9.09 0.31 -17.69
C THR A 109 8.69 0.10 -19.16
N SER A 110 9.68 -0.22 -20.01
CA SER A 110 9.45 -0.69 -21.38
C SER A 110 9.46 -2.22 -21.51
N ILE A 111 9.29 -2.94 -20.39
CA ILE A 111 9.31 -4.41 -20.38
C ILE A 111 7.94 -4.93 -20.83
N PRO A 112 7.84 -5.60 -21.99
CA PRO A 112 6.59 -6.19 -22.44
C PRO A 112 6.19 -7.36 -21.56
N MET A 113 4.90 -7.45 -21.28
CA MET A 113 4.27 -8.54 -20.55
C MET A 113 2.84 -8.66 -21.04
N THR A 114 2.55 -9.76 -21.71
CA THR A 114 1.23 -9.98 -22.29
C THR A 114 0.18 -10.13 -21.19
N ASP A 115 -1.06 -9.82 -21.51
CA ASP A 115 -2.20 -9.95 -20.60
C ASP A 115 -2.31 -11.37 -19.99
N ARG A 116 -2.01 -12.42 -20.76
CA ARG A 116 -1.92 -13.81 -20.24
C ARG A 116 -0.76 -14.00 -19.25
N ALA A 117 0.42 -13.45 -19.56
CA ALA A 117 1.57 -13.51 -18.67
C ALA A 117 1.31 -12.73 -17.37
N ALA A 118 0.63 -11.58 -17.46
CA ALA A 118 0.21 -10.77 -16.33
C ALA A 118 -0.70 -11.53 -15.35
N ARG A 119 -1.76 -12.18 -15.85
CA ARG A 119 -2.63 -12.99 -14.98
C ARG A 119 -1.90 -14.16 -14.35
N ARG A 120 -1.14 -14.93 -15.15
CA ARG A 120 -0.37 -16.08 -14.65
C ARG A 120 0.69 -15.69 -13.61
N PHE A 121 1.29 -14.52 -13.75
CA PHE A 121 2.21 -13.98 -12.77
C PHE A 121 1.51 -13.75 -11.42
N CYS A 122 0.37 -13.07 -11.43
CA CYS A 122 -0.42 -12.83 -10.22
C CYS A 122 -0.93 -14.14 -9.59
N ASP A 123 -1.47 -15.05 -10.38
CA ASP A 123 -1.91 -16.37 -9.90
C ASP A 123 -0.74 -17.13 -9.25
N ARG A 124 0.45 -17.06 -9.85
CA ARG A 124 1.65 -17.70 -9.27
C ARG A 124 2.06 -17.09 -7.93
N LEU A 125 1.92 -15.78 -7.74
CA LEU A 125 2.17 -15.15 -6.44
C LEU A 125 1.17 -15.59 -5.37
N VAL A 126 -0.09 -15.78 -5.76
CA VAL A 126 -1.13 -16.33 -4.87
C VAL A 126 -0.83 -17.78 -4.51
N GLU A 127 -0.48 -18.63 -5.49
CA GLU A 127 -0.06 -20.02 -5.26
C GLU A 127 1.15 -20.13 -4.31
N LEU A 128 2.07 -19.16 -4.39
CA LEU A 128 3.25 -19.08 -3.52
C LEU A 128 2.95 -18.51 -2.13
N GLY A 129 1.72 -18.06 -1.88
CA GLY A 129 1.27 -17.51 -0.60
C GLY A 129 1.83 -16.11 -0.28
N VAL A 130 2.31 -15.37 -1.28
CA VAL A 130 2.91 -14.04 -1.09
C VAL A 130 2.03 -12.89 -1.57
N ALA A 131 0.88 -13.19 -2.20
CA ALA A 131 -0.12 -12.23 -2.61
C ALA A 131 -1.53 -12.82 -2.44
N HIS A 132 -2.53 -11.94 -2.41
CA HIS A 132 -3.94 -12.28 -2.28
C HIS A 132 -4.72 -11.73 -3.45
N GLU A 133 -5.80 -12.42 -3.82
CA GLU A 133 -6.83 -11.90 -4.71
C GLU A 133 -7.82 -11.11 -3.86
N LEU A 134 -8.09 -9.85 -4.22
CA LEU A 134 -8.80 -8.89 -3.36
C LEU A 134 -10.28 -8.70 -3.72
N THR A 135 -10.72 -9.19 -4.89
CA THR A 135 -12.05 -8.85 -5.44
C THR A 135 -13.11 -9.92 -5.22
N GLY A 136 -12.71 -11.17 -4.98
CA GLY A 136 -13.61 -12.32 -4.87
C GLY A 136 -14.35 -12.67 -6.17
N ARG A 137 -13.88 -12.20 -7.33
CA ARG A 137 -14.58 -12.32 -8.62
C ARG A 137 -13.77 -13.11 -9.65
N PRO A 138 -14.44 -13.77 -10.62
CA PRO A 138 -13.73 -14.51 -11.67
C PRO A 138 -13.03 -13.61 -12.71
N THR A 139 -13.47 -12.35 -12.85
CA THR A 139 -12.95 -11.38 -13.83
C THR A 139 -12.61 -10.05 -13.16
N PHE A 140 -11.75 -9.24 -13.80
CA PHE A 140 -11.27 -7.95 -13.28
C PHE A 140 -10.64 -8.02 -11.88
N ARG A 141 -9.89 -9.10 -11.64
CA ARG A 141 -9.22 -9.38 -10.36
C ARG A 141 -8.14 -8.36 -10.04
N LEU A 142 -8.11 -7.93 -8.78
CA LEU A 142 -7.04 -7.14 -8.17
C LEU A 142 -6.26 -8.02 -7.23
N TYR A 143 -4.96 -7.74 -7.11
CA TYR A 143 -4.06 -8.51 -6.28
C TYR A 143 -3.26 -7.59 -5.37
N GLY A 144 -3.03 -8.00 -4.13
CA GLY A 144 -2.24 -7.21 -3.18
C GLY A 144 -1.44 -8.09 -2.25
N ILE A 145 -0.46 -7.50 -1.58
CA ILE A 145 0.26 -8.17 -0.49
C ILE A 145 -0.41 -7.92 0.87
N ALA A 146 -1.20 -6.85 0.98
CA ALA A 146 -2.11 -6.63 2.10
C ALA A 146 -3.36 -7.52 1.99
N PRO A 147 -4.06 -7.82 3.10
CA PRO A 147 -5.42 -8.38 3.07
C PRO A 147 -6.43 -7.39 2.48
#